data_AF-A0A2V9ZZF6-F1
#
_entry.id   AF-A0A2V9ZZF6-F1
#
_cell.length_a   1.000
_cell.length_b   1.000
_cell.length_c   1.000
_cell.angle_alpha   90.00
_cell.angle_beta   90.00
_cell.angle_gamma   90.00
#
_symmetry.space_group_name_H-M   'P 1'
#
loop_
_entity.id
_entity.type
_entity.pdbx_description
1 polymer ?
#
loop_
_entity_poly.entity_id
_entity_poly.type
_entity_poly.pdbx_seq_one_letter_code
_entity_poly.pdbx_strand_id
1 'polypeptide(L)'
;MFKTIGVSDDYGKWLKGSQLDFVLGHELAHIQQNHLLKKLSALLALFSLMAAIGLRLPHLSPAVRTIFPFVAVFVPLITFYSVSRRFEYAADRAATEVTNDAAAAIQALASLYRHTQDPAHCNRFVELFSTHPALSRRVQAIARSHQLTAERLSSLV
;
A
#
# COMPACT_ATOMS: atom_id res chain seq x y z
N MET A 1 -17.31 16.71 8.88
CA MET A 1 -16.84 16.06 7.63
C MET A 1 -17.23 14.59 7.71
N PHE A 2 -18.19 14.15 6.91
CA PHE A 2 -18.61 12.74 6.88
C PHE A 2 -17.48 11.89 6.29
N LYS A 3 -17.18 10.75 6.93
CA LYS A 3 -16.23 9.75 6.45
C LYS A 3 -17.07 8.62 5.84
N THR A 4 -16.91 8.39 4.54
CA THR A 4 -17.68 7.39 3.80
C THR A 4 -16.74 6.32 3.27
N ILE A 5 -17.14 5.05 3.39
CA ILE A 5 -16.48 3.92 2.75
C ILE A 5 -17.40 3.44 1.64
N GLY A 6 -16.89 3.37 0.42
CA GLY A 6 -17.57 2.72 -0.70
C GLY A 6 -17.13 1.26 -0.79
N VAL A 7 -18.09 0.34 -0.85
CA VAL A 7 -17.82 -1.09 -1.00
C VAL A 7 -18.58 -1.57 -2.22
N SER A 8 -17.89 -2.25 -3.13
CA SER A 8 -18.53 -2.90 -4.27
C SER A 8 -19.34 -4.10 -3.79
N ASP A 9 -20.51 -4.32 -4.40
CA ASP A 9 -21.36 -5.48 -4.17
C ASP A 9 -20.65 -6.81 -4.46
N ASP A 10 -19.65 -6.81 -5.35
CA ASP A 10 -18.84 -7.99 -5.66
C ASP A 10 -18.05 -8.50 -4.45
N TYR A 11 -17.59 -7.61 -3.56
CA TYR A 11 -16.88 -8.02 -2.35
C TYR A 11 -17.76 -8.82 -1.40
N GLY A 12 -19.06 -8.52 -1.33
CA GLY A 12 -20.02 -9.31 -0.55
C GLY A 12 -20.29 -10.71 -1.13
N LYS A 13 -19.95 -10.94 -2.40
CA LYS A 13 -20.05 -12.27 -3.04
C LYS A 13 -18.85 -13.15 -2.68
N TRP A 14 -17.66 -12.56 -2.56
CA TRP A 14 -16.39 -13.28 -2.37
C TRP A 14 -15.94 -13.37 -0.91
N LEU A 15 -16.31 -12.40 -0.08
CA LEU A 15 -15.89 -12.29 1.32
C LEU A 15 -17.08 -12.52 2.25
N LYS A 16 -16.86 -13.28 3.33
CA LYS A 16 -17.91 -13.62 4.31
C LYS A 16 -17.45 -13.35 5.73
N GLY A 17 -18.35 -12.80 6.55
CA GLY A 17 -18.14 -12.58 7.98
C GLY A 17 -16.83 -11.85 8.27
N SER A 18 -15.97 -12.47 9.07
CA SER A 18 -14.67 -11.94 9.50
C SER A 18 -13.76 -11.48 8.35
N GLN A 19 -13.87 -12.07 7.16
CA GLN A 19 -13.09 -11.64 5.99
C GLN A 19 -13.53 -10.25 5.48
N LEU A 20 -14.84 -10.00 5.50
CA LEU A 20 -15.39 -8.69 5.14
C LEU A 20 -15.07 -7.66 6.23
N ASP A 21 -15.15 -8.06 7.51
CA ASP A 21 -14.77 -7.20 8.64
C ASP A 21 -13.31 -6.76 8.55
N PHE A 22 -12.41 -7.65 8.12
CA PHE A 22 -11.01 -7.28 7.85
C PHE A 22 -10.89 -6.22 6.75
N VAL A 23 -11.57 -6.40 5.61
CA VAL A 23 -11.50 -5.43 4.50
C VAL A 23 -12.09 -4.08 4.89
N LEU A 24 -13.22 -4.07 5.60
CA LEU A 24 -13.80 -2.84 6.14
C LEU A 24 -12.88 -2.16 7.16
N GLY A 25 -12.26 -2.95 8.04
CA GLY A 25 -11.26 -2.47 8.99
C GLY A 25 -10.03 -1.87 8.29
N HIS A 26 -9.60 -2.46 7.18
CA HIS A 26 -8.50 -1.96 6.36
C HIS A 26 -8.82 -0.59 5.73
N GLU A 27 -9.98 -0.46 5.08
CA GLU A 27 -10.42 0.82 4.51
C GLU A 27 -10.63 1.89 5.59
N LEU A 28 -11.17 1.50 6.75
CA LEU A 28 -11.33 2.41 7.89
C LEU A 28 -9.97 2.88 8.42
N ALA A 29 -8.96 2.01 8.45
CA ALA A 29 -7.60 2.36 8.87
C ALA A 29 -6.98 3.42 7.95
N HIS A 30 -7.21 3.36 6.63
CA HIS A 30 -6.76 4.42 5.71
C HIS A 30 -7.35 5.78 6.05
N ILE A 31 -8.64 5.81 6.40
CA ILE A 31 -9.37 7.02 6.77
C ILE A 31 -8.96 7.52 8.16
N GLN A 32 -8.74 6.61 9.12
CA GLN A 32 -8.34 6.98 10.48
C GLN A 32 -6.92 7.55 10.51
N GLN A 33 -6.01 6.94 9.74
CA GLN A 33 -4.61 7.34 9.68
C GLN A 33 -4.33 8.47 8.68
N ASN A 34 -5.36 9.00 7.99
CA ASN A 34 -5.25 10.07 7.00
C ASN A 34 -4.21 9.77 5.89
N HIS A 35 -4.16 8.51 5.42
CA HIS A 35 -3.16 8.07 4.46
C HIS A 35 -3.19 8.89 3.15
N LEU A 36 -4.38 9.28 2.67
CA LEU A 36 -4.50 10.14 1.49
C LEU A 36 -3.84 11.51 1.70
N LEU A 37 -4.16 12.19 2.81
CA LEU A 37 -3.61 13.52 3.11
C LEU A 37 -2.09 13.45 3.33
N LYS A 38 -1.59 12.44 4.05
CA LYS A 38 -0.15 12.22 4.24
C LYS A 38 0.58 11.96 2.92
N LYS A 39 -0.04 11.21 1.99
CA LYS A 39 0.53 10.95 0.67
C LYS A 39 0.61 12.23 -0.16
N LEU A 40 -0.47 13.02 -0.18
CA LEU A 40 -0.53 14.28 -0.92
C LEU A 40 0.42 15.33 -0.33
N SER A 41 0.51 15.43 1.00
CA SER A 41 1.43 16.37 1.65
C SER A 41 2.90 16.00 1.39
N ALA A 42 3.25 14.71 1.41
CA ALA A 42 4.58 14.24 1.06
C ALA A 42 4.95 14.59 -0.39
N LEU A 43 4.02 14.38 -1.34
CA LEU A 43 4.23 14.76 -2.73
C LEU A 43 4.38 16.27 -2.91
N LEU A 44 3.51 17.06 -2.27
CA LEU A 44 3.56 18.52 -2.36
C LEU A 44 4.87 19.06 -1.81
N ALA A 45 5.32 18.57 -0.66
CA ALA A 45 6.61 18.94 -0.08
C ALA A 45 7.78 18.59 -1.02
N LEU A 46 7.75 17.40 -1.62
CA LEU A 46 8.78 16.96 -2.55
C LEU A 46 8.81 17.81 -3.84
N PHE A 47 7.66 18.08 -4.45
CA PHE A 47 7.59 18.94 -5.65
C PHE A 47 8.00 20.38 -5.34
N SER A 48 7.66 20.89 -4.16
CA SER A 48 8.08 22.23 -3.71
C SER A 48 9.60 22.31 -3.57
N LEU A 49 10.22 21.28 -2.99
CA LEU A 49 11.68 21.16 -2.90
C LEU A 49 12.32 21.09 -4.30
N MET A 50 11.78 20.27 -5.20
CA MET A 50 12.29 20.16 -6.57
C MET A 50 12.16 21.48 -7.32
N ALA A 51 11.04 22.20 -7.17
CA ALA A 51 10.86 23.52 -7.77
C ALA A 51 11.90 24.53 -7.25
N ALA A 52 12.16 24.54 -5.94
CA ALA A 52 13.18 25.41 -5.34
C ALA A 52 14.59 25.12 -5.89
N ILE A 53 14.95 23.84 -6.05
CA ILE A 53 16.22 23.43 -6.69
C ILE A 53 16.22 23.84 -8.17
N GLY A 54 15.09 23.64 -8.86
CA GLY A 54 14.87 24.01 -10.26
C GLY A 54 15.21 25.47 -10.54
N LEU A 55 14.77 26.38 -9.68
CA LEU A 55 15.07 27.82 -9.77
C LEU A 55 16.57 28.14 -9.63
N ARG A 56 17.35 27.27 -8.99
CA ARG A 56 18.80 27.44 -8.82
C ARG A 56 19.62 26.74 -9.89
N LEU A 57 19.02 25.89 -10.73
CA LEU A 57 19.72 25.10 -11.76
C LEU A 57 20.70 25.88 -12.64
N PRO A 58 20.38 27.10 -13.14
CA PRO A 58 21.30 27.85 -14.00
C PRO A 58 22.67 28.14 -13.35
N HIS A 59 22.71 28.20 -12.02
CA HIS A 59 23.90 28.49 -11.23
C HIS A 59 24.63 27.22 -10.74
N LEU A 60 24.10 26.04 -11.04
CA LEU A 60 24.70 24.76 -10.65
C LEU A 60 25.61 24.21 -11.76
N SER A 61 26.43 23.22 -11.40
CA SER A 61 27.34 22.58 -12.34
C SER A 61 26.58 22.00 -13.55
N PRO A 62 27.19 21.95 -14.74
CA PRO A 62 26.58 21.32 -15.92
C PRO A 62 26.06 19.89 -15.65
N ALA A 63 26.82 19.10 -14.87
CA ALA A 63 26.44 17.74 -14.50
C ALA A 63 25.10 17.68 -13.75
N VAL A 64 24.88 18.59 -12.77
CA VAL A 64 23.61 18.65 -12.01
C VAL A 64 22.46 19.04 -12.93
N ARG A 65 22.67 20.01 -13.82
CA ARG A 65 21.66 20.44 -14.80
C ARG A 65 21.21 19.30 -15.71
N THR A 66 22.15 18.46 -16.16
CA THR A 66 21.85 17.31 -17.02
C THR A 66 21.08 16.22 -16.30
N ILE A 67 21.41 15.94 -15.03
CA ILE A 67 20.80 14.85 -14.26
C ILE A 67 19.43 15.24 -13.67
N PHE A 68 19.22 16.51 -13.35
CA PHE A 68 18.04 16.98 -12.63
C PHE A 68 16.69 16.56 -13.24
N PRO A 69 16.44 16.63 -14.56
CA PRO A 69 15.16 16.20 -15.14
C PRO A 69 14.81 14.74 -14.82
N PHE A 70 15.80 13.85 -14.82
CA PHE A 70 15.59 12.44 -14.46
C PHE A 70 15.22 12.32 -12.98
N VAL A 71 15.94 13.03 -12.10
CA VAL A 71 15.65 13.06 -10.66
C VAL A 71 14.24 13.58 -10.40
N ALA A 72 13.85 14.67 -11.07
CA ALA A 72 12.54 15.31 -10.92
C ALA A 72 11.36 14.40 -11.35
N VAL A 73 11.60 13.42 -12.24
CA VAL A 73 10.59 12.43 -12.64
C VAL A 73 10.61 11.20 -11.74
N PHE A 74 11.78 10.58 -11.55
CA PHE A 74 11.87 9.28 -10.89
C PHE A 74 11.73 9.36 -9.37
N VAL A 75 12.24 10.42 -8.72
CA VAL A 75 12.16 10.52 -7.25
C VAL A 75 10.71 10.65 -6.75
N PRO A 76 9.86 11.52 -7.32
CA PRO A 76 8.45 11.56 -6.93
C PRO A 76 7.70 10.26 -7.18
N LEU A 77 7.98 9.60 -8.31
CA LEU A 77 7.34 8.33 -8.65
C LEU A 77 7.69 7.23 -7.64
N ILE A 78 8.98 7.04 -7.36
CA ILE A 78 9.46 6.07 -6.37
C ILE A 78 8.91 6.39 -4.97
N THR A 79 8.88 7.67 -4.61
CA THR A 79 8.36 8.14 -3.32
C THR A 79 6.87 7.82 -3.20
N PHE A 80 6.07 8.10 -4.23
CA PHE A 80 4.63 7.83 -4.26
C PHE A 80 4.32 6.36 -4.00
N TYR A 81 4.92 5.46 -4.78
CA TYR A 81 4.69 4.03 -4.63
C TYR A 81 5.22 3.49 -3.29
N SER A 82 6.37 3.99 -2.82
CA SER A 82 6.93 3.56 -1.53
C SER A 82 6.08 3.98 -0.34
N VAL A 83 5.56 5.21 -0.35
CA VAL A 83 4.63 5.70 0.67
C VAL A 83 3.31 4.95 0.61
N SER A 84 2.79 4.70 -0.60
CA SER A 84 1.57 3.89 -0.79
C SER A 84 1.70 2.51 -0.14
N ARG A 85 2.75 1.76 -0.46
CA ARG A 85 3.00 0.43 0.11
C ARG A 85 3.14 0.43 1.63
N ARG A 86 3.76 1.46 2.22
CA ARG A 86 3.86 1.59 3.68
C ARG A 86 2.50 1.76 4.34
N PHE A 87 1.59 2.48 3.70
CA PHE A 87 0.24 2.69 4.20
C PHE A 87 -0.62 1.43 4.12
N GLU A 88 -0.44 0.60 3.09
CA GLU A 88 -1.08 -0.73 3.01
C GLU A 88 -0.69 -1.62 4.19
N TYR A 89 0.62 -1.72 4.52
CA TYR A 89 1.07 -2.49 5.67
C TYR A 89 0.53 -1.95 7.00
N ALA A 90 0.46 -0.62 7.15
CA ALA A 90 -0.10 0.01 8.34
C ALA A 90 -1.62 -0.25 8.47
N ALA A 91 -2.34 -0.27 7.35
CA ALA A 91 -3.76 -0.57 7.30
C ALA A 91 -4.03 -2.05 7.58
N ASP A 92 -3.27 -2.97 6.99
CA ASP A 92 -3.36 -4.42 7.26
C ASP A 92 -3.16 -4.73 8.73
N ARG A 93 -2.12 -4.13 9.32
CA ARG A 93 -1.83 -4.30 10.74
C ARG A 93 -2.99 -3.79 11.61
N ALA A 94 -3.46 -2.56 11.37
CA ALA A 94 -4.55 -1.98 12.14
C ALA A 94 -5.84 -2.78 12.00
N ALA A 95 -6.18 -3.24 10.80
CA ALA A 95 -7.35 -4.06 10.53
C ALA A 95 -7.27 -5.41 11.25
N THR A 96 -6.11 -6.07 11.22
CA THR A 96 -5.90 -7.34 11.90
C THR A 96 -5.95 -7.20 13.42
N GLU A 97 -5.38 -6.12 13.97
CA GLU A 97 -5.44 -5.80 15.40
C GLU A 97 -6.88 -5.53 15.87
N VAL A 98 -7.68 -4.80 15.07
CA VAL A 98 -9.08 -4.47 15.41
C VAL A 98 -10.00 -5.68 15.29
N THR A 99 -9.83 -6.50 14.26
CA THR A 99 -10.66 -7.71 14.06
C THR A 99 -10.21 -8.89 14.93
N ASN A 100 -8.97 -8.86 15.42
CA ASN A 100 -8.36 -9.92 16.21
C ASN A 100 -8.41 -11.31 15.52
N ASP A 101 -8.38 -11.33 14.19
CA ASP A 101 -8.46 -12.56 13.38
C ASP A 101 -7.46 -12.51 12.21
N ALA A 102 -6.22 -12.89 12.50
CA ALA A 102 -5.15 -12.97 11.50
C ALA A 102 -5.41 -14.04 10.42
N ALA A 103 -6.19 -15.08 10.73
CA ALA A 103 -6.53 -16.11 9.76
C ALA A 103 -7.54 -15.58 8.74
N ALA A 104 -8.59 -14.89 9.20
CA ALA A 104 -9.55 -14.23 8.31
C ALA A 104 -8.89 -13.14 7.47
N ALA A 105 -7.94 -12.38 8.03
CA ALA A 105 -7.17 -11.39 7.27
C ALA A 105 -6.41 -12.01 6.09
N ILE A 106 -5.68 -13.11 6.33
CA ILE A 106 -4.94 -13.82 5.28
C ILE A 106 -5.88 -14.42 4.25
N GLN A 107 -6.97 -15.06 4.68
CA GLN A 107 -7.97 -15.63 3.78
C GLN A 107 -8.67 -14.56 2.94
N ALA A 108 -8.98 -13.40 3.51
CA ALA A 108 -9.58 -12.29 2.79
C ALA A 108 -8.65 -11.79 1.67
N LEU A 109 -7.38 -11.59 1.99
CA LEU A 109 -6.37 -11.20 1.01
C LEU A 109 -6.23 -12.26 -0.09
N ALA A 110 -6.14 -13.55 0.27
CA ALA A 110 -6.05 -14.64 -0.71
C ALA A 110 -7.31 -14.73 -1.59
N SER A 111 -8.50 -14.56 -1.01
CA SER A 111 -9.78 -14.55 -1.72
C SER A 111 -9.87 -13.39 -2.71
N LEU A 112 -9.56 -12.16 -2.29
CA LEU A 112 -9.52 -11.00 -3.20
C LEU A 112 -8.57 -11.26 -4.36
N TYR A 113 -7.38 -11.76 -4.06
CA TYR A 113 -6.37 -11.99 -5.08
C TYR A 113 -6.75 -13.07 -6.11
N ARG A 114 -7.43 -14.14 -5.68
CA ARG A 114 -7.96 -15.18 -6.58
C ARG A 114 -9.01 -14.65 -7.54
N HIS A 115 -9.82 -13.67 -7.12
CA HIS A 115 -10.95 -13.17 -7.91
C HIS A 115 -10.59 -11.95 -8.78
N THR A 116 -9.60 -11.15 -8.38
CA THR A 116 -9.17 -9.96 -9.14
C THR A 116 -8.26 -10.30 -10.33
N GLN A 117 -7.80 -11.57 -10.47
CA GLN A 117 -6.81 -12.00 -11.48
C GLN A 117 -5.52 -11.18 -11.51
N ASP A 118 -5.21 -10.44 -10.45
CA ASP A 118 -3.89 -9.85 -10.29
C ASP A 118 -2.84 -10.98 -10.19
N PRO A 119 -1.60 -10.79 -10.66
CA PRO A 119 -0.60 -11.86 -10.73
C PRO A 119 0.02 -12.17 -9.36
N ALA A 120 -0.18 -13.37 -8.78
CA ALA A 120 0.14 -13.70 -7.35
C ALA A 120 1.60 -13.47 -6.95
N HIS A 121 2.45 -13.42 -7.97
CA HIS A 121 3.84 -13.09 -7.89
C HIS A 121 4.12 -11.86 -8.77
N CYS A 122 4.18 -10.68 -8.16
CA CYS A 122 4.80 -9.52 -8.81
C CYS A 122 6.31 -9.59 -8.61
N ASN A 123 7.06 -9.58 -9.72
CA ASN A 123 8.51 -9.41 -9.66
C ASN A 123 8.83 -8.05 -9.00
N ARG A 124 9.97 -7.95 -8.29
CA ARG A 124 10.31 -6.78 -7.44
C ARG A 124 10.31 -5.46 -8.24
N PHE A 125 10.60 -5.52 -9.54
CA PHE A 125 10.51 -4.38 -10.46
C PHE A 125 9.07 -3.95 -10.78
N VAL A 126 8.16 -4.89 -11.03
CA VAL A 126 6.74 -4.59 -11.28
C VAL A 126 6.10 -4.01 -10.02
N GLU A 127 6.45 -4.57 -8.87
CA GLU A 127 5.97 -4.10 -7.56
C GLU A 127 6.47 -2.69 -7.21
N LEU A 128 7.61 -2.26 -7.77
CA LEU A 128 8.10 -0.90 -7.61
C LEU A 128 7.10 0.12 -8.19
N PHE A 129 6.38 -0.28 -9.24
CA PHE A 129 5.32 0.49 -9.92
C PHE A 129 3.90 0.08 -9.51
N SER A 130 3.75 -0.78 -8.49
CA SER A 130 2.45 -1.15 -7.93
C SER A 130 2.12 -0.29 -6.70
N THR A 131 0.86 0.14 -6.60
CA THR A 131 0.33 0.84 -5.43
C THR A 131 0.14 -0.09 -4.24
N HIS A 132 -0.13 -1.36 -4.50
CA HIS A 132 -0.25 -2.42 -3.51
C HIS A 132 1.00 -3.32 -3.51
N PRO A 133 1.53 -3.69 -2.33
CA PRO A 133 2.56 -4.72 -2.23
C PRO A 133 2.05 -6.07 -2.71
N ALA A 134 2.95 -6.96 -3.12
CA ALA A 134 2.59 -8.32 -3.49
C ALA A 134 1.84 -9.04 -2.35
N LEU A 135 0.83 -9.85 -2.70
CA LEU A 135 0.03 -10.65 -1.75
C LEU A 135 0.92 -11.38 -0.73
N SER A 136 1.93 -12.10 -1.23
CA SER A 136 2.86 -12.88 -0.42
C SER A 136 3.54 -12.04 0.67
N ARG A 137 3.85 -10.76 0.41
CA ARG A 137 4.46 -9.88 1.41
C ARG A 137 3.47 -9.40 2.46
N ARG A 138 2.22 -9.09 2.06
CA ARG A 138 1.16 -8.69 3.00
C ARG A 138 0.81 -9.85 3.93
N VAL A 139 0.63 -11.04 3.35
CA VAL A 139 0.38 -12.29 4.08
C VAL A 139 1.54 -12.62 5.04
N GLN A 140 2.79 -12.54 4.58
CA GLN A 140 3.95 -12.75 5.47
C GLN A 140 4.05 -11.70 6.58
N ALA A 141 3.72 -10.43 6.31
CA ALA A 141 3.75 -9.39 7.32
C ALA A 141 2.75 -9.68 8.45
N ILE A 142 1.51 -10.06 8.10
CA ILE A 142 0.46 -10.45 9.05
C ILE A 142 0.86 -11.72 9.82
N ALA A 143 1.37 -12.74 9.12
CA ALA A 143 1.81 -13.98 9.75
C ALA A 143 2.92 -13.75 10.78
N ARG A 144 3.88 -12.87 10.48
CA ARG A 144 4.97 -12.51 11.40
C ARG A 144 4.47 -11.73 12.61
N SER A 145 3.54 -10.78 12.44
CA SER A 145 3.02 -10.00 13.58
C SER A 145 2.16 -10.83 14.54
N HIS A 146 1.54 -11.91 14.05
CA HIS A 146 0.69 -12.81 14.86
C HIS A 146 1.30 -14.19 15.12
N GLN A 147 2.60 -14.37 14.85
CA GLN A 147 3.35 -15.60 15.13
C GLN A 147 2.71 -16.89 14.55
N LEU A 148 2.11 -16.81 13.36
CA LEU A 148 1.52 -17.98 12.69
C LEU A 148 2.62 -18.94 12.22
N THR A 149 2.43 -20.24 12.47
CA THR A 149 3.35 -21.28 11.99
C THR A 149 3.26 -21.42 10.46
N ALA A 150 4.36 -21.89 9.84
CA ALA A 150 4.40 -22.08 8.39
C ALA A 150 3.31 -23.06 7.89
N GLU A 151 3.03 -24.11 8.66
CA GLU A 151 1.99 -25.09 8.37
C GLU A 151 0.58 -24.46 8.41
N ARG A 152 0.30 -23.65 9.44
CA ARG A 152 -0.95 -22.90 9.54
C ARG A 152 -1.09 -21.93 8.36
N LEU A 153 -0.02 -21.23 8.00
CA LEU A 153 0.00 -20.29 6.88
C LEU A 153 -0.31 -20.97 5.55
N SER A 154 0.28 -22.14 5.27
CA SER A 154 0.02 -22.88 4.03
C SER A 154 -1.42 -23.37 3.89
N SER A 155 -2.13 -23.57 5.01
CA SER A 155 -3.55 -23.97 4.98
C SER A 155 -4.52 -22.81 4.74
N LEU A 156 -4.06 -21.56 4.78
CA LEU A 156 -4.90 -20.35 4.72
C LEU A 156 -4.86 -19.63 3.36
N VAL A 157 -3.86 -19.92 2.52
CA VAL A 157 -3.63 -19.28 1.21
C VAL A 157 -4.12 -20.19 0.10
#